data_AF-A0A7J3WXC8-F1
#
_entry.id   AF-A0A7J3WXC8-F1
#
_cell.length_a   1.000
_cell.length_b   1.000
_cell.length_c   1.000
_cell.angle_alpha   90.00
_cell.angle_beta   90.00
_cell.angle_gamma   90.00
#
_symmetry.space_group_name_H-M   'P 1'
#
loop_
_entity.id
_entity.type
_entity.pdbx_description
1 polymer ?
#
loop_
_entity_poly.entity_id
_entity_poly.type
_entity_poly.pdbx_seq_one_letter_code
_entity_poly.pdbx_strand_id
1 'polypeptide(L)' 'LKGVSARALGIGREDDVGYVQCPDPGEPYTCGGTVVFELRREVL' A
#
# COMPACT_ATOMS: atom_id res chain seq x y z
N LEU A 1 -8.94 -0.16 18.82
CA LEU A 1 -8.14 0.72 17.94
C LEU A 1 -9.03 1.23 16.81
N LYS A 2 -9.01 2.52 16.49
CA LYS A 2 -9.66 3.05 15.27
C LYS A 2 -8.60 3.08 14.15
N GLY A 3 -9.00 2.84 12.90
CA GLY A 3 -8.11 3.02 11.75
C GLY A 3 -7.69 4.49 11.57
N VAL A 4 -6.64 4.72 10.76
CA VAL A 4 -6.13 6.04 10.38
C VAL A 4 -6.30 6.23 8.87
N SER A 5 -6.34 7.48 8.40
CA SER A 5 -6.45 7.78 6.97
C SER A 5 -5.12 7.61 6.24
N ALA A 6 -5.16 7.19 4.97
CA ALA A 6 -3.96 7.03 4.15
C ALA A 6 -3.23 8.36 3.93
N ARG A 7 -3.98 9.46 3.82
CA ARG A 7 -3.45 10.82 3.80
C ARG A 7 -2.67 11.18 5.08
N ALA A 8 -3.23 10.89 6.25
CA ALA A 8 -2.58 11.17 7.53
C ALA A 8 -1.31 10.34 7.73
N LEU A 9 -1.29 9.11 7.21
CA LEU A 9 -0.09 8.26 7.18
C LEU A 9 0.97 8.71 6.17
N GLY A 10 0.65 9.66 5.27
CA GLY A 10 1.58 10.11 4.23
C GLY A 10 1.79 9.10 3.10
N ILE A 11 0.95 8.07 3.01
CA ILE A 11 1.04 7.03 1.97
C ILE A 11 0.06 7.27 0.81
N GLY A 12 -0.77 8.30 0.89
CA GLY A 12 -1.79 8.60 -0.11
C GLY A 12 -2.15 10.08 -0.13
N ARG A 13 -2.83 10.51 -1.20
CA ARG A 13 -3.43 11.85 -1.28
C ARG A 13 -4.87 11.88 -0.77
N GLU A 14 -5.50 10.71 -0.68
CA GLU A 14 -6.88 10.50 -0.28
C GLU A 14 -6.92 9.76 1.06
N ASP A 15 -8.07 9.79 1.75
CA ASP A 15 -8.18 9.18 3.07
C ASP A 15 -8.25 7.64 3.04
N ASP A 16 -8.68 7.08 1.91
CA ASP A 16 -9.01 5.66 1.75
C ASP A 16 -8.18 4.94 0.68
N VAL A 17 -7.31 5.67 -0.02
CA VAL A 17 -6.41 5.14 -1.05
C VAL A 17 -4.97 5.51 -0.69
N GLY A 18 -4.10 4.52 -0.60
CA GLY A 18 -2.68 4.69 -0.34
C GLY A 18 -1.80 3.71 -1.13
N TYR A 19 -0.52 3.98 -1.18
CA TYR A 19 0.47 3.18 -1.88
C TYR A 19 1.62 2.83 -0.95
N VAL A 20 2.01 1.55 -0.96
CA VAL A 20 3.16 1.07 -0.19
C VAL A 20 4.13 0.37 -1.13
N GLN A 21 5.40 0.73 -1.01
CA GLN A 21 6.48 0.10 -1.75
C GLN A 21 6.96 -1.14 -0.99
N CYS A 22 7.05 -2.26 -1.70
CA CYS A 22 7.72 -3.47 -1.27
C CYS A 22 9.02 -3.60 -2.08
N PRO A 23 10.19 -3.54 -1.41
CA PRO A 23 11.45 -3.98 -2.02
C PRO A 23 11.28 -5.40 -2.56
N ASP A 24 12.05 -5.75 -3.58
CA ASP A 24 11.88 -6.98 -4.35
C ASP A 24 11.53 -8.22 -3.50
N PRO A 25 10.29 -8.76 -3.63
CA PRO A 25 9.86 -9.92 -2.86
C PRO A 25 10.57 -11.22 -3.31
N GLY A 26 11.18 -11.20 -4.50
CA GLY A 26 11.87 -12.33 -5.10
C GLY A 26 10.95 -13.42 -5.65
N GLU A 27 11.56 -14.48 -6.16
CA GLU A 27 10.84 -15.63 -6.69
C GLU A 27 10.05 -16.36 -5.59
N PRO A 28 8.84 -16.89 -5.89
CA PRO A 28 8.22 -17.02 -7.21
C PRO A 28 7.38 -15.80 -7.65
N TYR A 29 7.37 -14.71 -6.89
CA TYR A 29 6.45 -13.59 -7.11
C TYR A 29 6.99 -12.56 -8.10
N THR A 30 8.30 -12.35 -8.09
CA THR A 30 9.03 -11.48 -9.01
C THR A 30 10.32 -12.16 -9.43
N CYS A 31 10.83 -11.84 -10.62
CA CYS A 31 12.17 -12.24 -11.08
C CYS A 31 13.22 -11.15 -10.77
N GLY A 32 12.96 -10.31 -9.77
CA GLY A 32 13.64 -9.03 -9.59
C GLY A 32 12.68 -7.84 -9.65
N GLY A 33 13.00 -6.78 -8.90
CA GLY A 33 12.38 -5.46 -9.04
C GLY A 33 11.40 -5.09 -7.92
N THR A 34 11.12 -3.79 -7.79
CA THR A 34 10.25 -3.26 -6.74
C THR A 34 8.77 -3.40 -7.11
N VAL A 35 7.95 -3.78 -6.14
CA VAL A 35 6.49 -3.81 -6.27
C VAL A 35 5.88 -2.62 -5.51
N VAL A 36 4.86 -2.00 -6.10
CA VAL A 36 4.03 -1.00 -5.42
C VAL A 36 2.63 -1.58 -5.28
N PHE A 37 2.13 -1.64 -4.04
CA PHE A 37 0.77 -2.08 -3.75
C PHE A 37 -0.14 -0.88 -3.59
N GLU A 38 -1.31 -0.93 -4.23
CA GLU A 38 -2.42 -0.02 -3.94
C GLU A 38 -3.27 -0.62 -2.81
N LEU A 39 -3.47 0.17 -1.77
CA LEU A 39 -4.31 -0.17 -0.63
C LEU A 39 -5.62 0.63 -0.73
N ARG A 40 -6.75 -0.07 -0.69
CA ARG A 40 -8.09 0.54 -0.65
C ARG A 40 -8.78 0.14 0.65
N ARG A 41 -9.36 1.11 1.36
CA ARG A 41 -10.21 0.82 2.53
C ARG A 41 -11.49 0.13 2.06
N GLU A 42 -11.75 -1.06 2.56
CA GLU A 42 -13.04 -1.73 2.37
C GLU A 42 -14.09 -1.07 3.29
N VAL A 43 -15.22 -0.69 2.71
CA VAL A 43 -16.39 -0.20 3.45
C VAL A 43 -17.32 -1.40 3.64
N LEU A 44 -17.45 -1.86 4.87
CA LEU A 44 -18.37 -2.94 5.28
C LEU A 44 -19.82 -2.42 5.38
#